data_AF-A0A7V9FX66-F1
#
_entry.id   AF-A0A7V9FX66-F1
#
_cell.length_a   1.000
_cell.length_b   1.000
_cell.length_c   1.000
_cell.angle_alpha   90.00
_cell.angle_beta   90.00
_cell.angle_gamma   90.00
#
_symmetry.space_group_name_H-M   'P 1'
#
loop_
_entity.id
_entity.type
_entity.pdbx_description
1 polymer ?
#
loop_
_entity_poly.entity_id
_entity_poly.type
_entity_poly.pdbx_seq_one_letter_code
_entity_poly.pdbx_strand_id
1 'polypeptide(L)'
;MGHDVTFQVTSLSMGIGNDDGVTVDLDAGSLRVTTEAVKESDRKDIEKNTEKTLEVRKHPKIQFRSVSVVRNGDRARIEGDLTLHGVTKPISVEARDDGQRWNAKVALDQREFGIKPFSAMLGALKVKPEVEVTISVPHP
;
A
#
# COMPACT_ATOMS: atom_id res chain seq x y z
N MET A 1 -5.70 23.88 -2.67
CA MET A 1 -6.51 22.78 -2.09
C MET A 1 -5.74 21.49 -2.36
N GLY A 2 -5.45 20.70 -1.34
CA GLY A 2 -4.86 19.37 -1.56
C GLY A 2 -5.97 18.46 -2.08
N HIS A 3 -5.74 17.80 -3.21
CA HIS A 3 -6.58 16.70 -3.64
C HIS A 3 -6.02 15.43 -3.01
N ASP A 4 -6.87 14.59 -2.44
CA ASP A 4 -6.48 13.22 -2.10
C ASP A 4 -6.19 12.49 -3.42
N VAL A 5 -4.97 11.97 -3.55
CA VAL A 5 -4.53 11.24 -4.73
C VAL A 5 -4.54 9.75 -4.41
N THR A 6 -5.27 8.99 -5.22
CA THR A 6 -5.34 7.54 -5.13
C THR A 6 -4.39 6.94 -6.15
N PHE A 7 -3.63 5.94 -5.69
CA PHE A 7 -2.78 5.11 -6.53
C PHE A 7 -3.35 3.69 -6.61
N GLN A 8 -3.21 3.08 -7.78
CA GLN A 8 -3.44 1.66 -7.98
C GLN A 8 -2.10 0.96 -8.21
N VAL A 9 -1.94 -0.22 -7.58
CA VAL A 9 -0.84 -1.14 -7.86
C VAL A 9 -1.18 -1.93 -9.14
N THR A 10 -0.32 -1.88 -10.13
CA THR A 10 -0.54 -2.56 -11.43
C THR A 10 0.29 -3.83 -11.61
N SER A 11 1.29 -4.06 -10.76
CA SER A 11 2.11 -5.28 -10.78
C SER A 11 2.29 -5.80 -9.35
N LEU A 12 1.64 -6.93 -9.06
CA LEU A 12 1.77 -7.65 -7.79
C LEU A 12 1.57 -9.15 -7.99
N SER A 13 2.13 -9.94 -7.09
CA SER A 13 1.82 -11.35 -6.90
C SER A 13 1.35 -11.59 -5.48
N MET A 14 0.30 -12.39 -5.33
CA MET A 14 -0.24 -12.80 -4.03
C MET A 14 -0.32 -14.32 -3.98
N GLY A 15 0.05 -14.89 -2.83
CA GLY A 15 -0.09 -16.32 -2.55
C GLY A 15 -0.85 -16.54 -1.25
N ILE A 16 -1.73 -17.52 -1.25
CA ILE A 16 -2.46 -18.01 -0.06
C ILE A 16 -1.98 -19.45 0.18
N GLY A 17 -1.40 -19.68 1.35
CA GLY A 17 -0.92 -20.99 1.80
C GLY A 17 -2.05 -21.90 2.29
N ASN A 18 -1.75 -23.18 2.48
CA ASN A 18 -2.70 -24.17 3.00
C ASN A 18 -3.14 -23.90 4.45
N ASP A 19 -2.36 -23.10 5.17
CA ASP A 19 -2.59 -22.63 6.54
C ASP A 19 -3.23 -21.23 6.57
N ASP A 20 -3.84 -20.80 5.46
CA ASP A 20 -4.34 -19.45 5.22
C ASP A 20 -3.27 -18.35 5.23
N GLY A 21 -1.98 -18.70 5.27
CA GLY A 21 -0.88 -17.74 5.24
C GLY A 21 -0.93 -16.88 3.98
N VAL A 22 -0.80 -15.56 4.12
CA VAL A 22 -0.84 -14.60 3.02
C VAL A 22 0.55 -14.06 2.73
N THR A 23 0.95 -14.13 1.46
CA THR A 23 2.17 -13.49 0.96
C THR A 23 1.80 -12.52 -0.15
N VAL A 24 2.42 -11.32 -0.14
CA VAL A 24 2.25 -10.32 -1.18
C VAL A 24 3.60 -9.77 -1.57
N ASP A 25 3.91 -9.75 -2.85
CA ASP A 25 5.01 -9.00 -3.42
C ASP A 25 4.44 -8.02 -4.44
N LEU A 26 4.76 -6.74 -4.28
CA LEU A 26 4.37 -5.70 -5.23
C LEU A 26 5.60 -4.95 -5.74
N ASP A 27 5.56 -4.56 -7.01
CA ASP A 27 6.55 -3.69 -7.61
C ASP A 27 6.26 -2.25 -7.20
N ALA A 28 7.19 -1.62 -6.49
CA ALA A 28 7.05 -0.25 -6.00
C ALA A 28 6.93 0.78 -7.15
N GLY A 29 7.50 0.47 -8.33
CA GLY A 29 7.39 1.29 -9.55
C GLY A 29 6.09 1.07 -10.32
N SER A 30 5.18 0.20 -9.86
CA SER A 30 3.91 -0.10 -10.53
C SER A 30 2.73 0.75 -10.06
N LEU A 31 2.97 1.70 -9.15
CA LEU A 31 1.95 2.63 -8.65
C LEU A 31 1.53 3.61 -9.76
N ARG A 32 0.23 3.67 -10.05
CA ARG A 32 -0.35 4.58 -11.06
C ARG A 32 -1.46 5.41 -10.46
N VAL A 33 -1.50 6.70 -10.78
CA VAL A 33 -2.53 7.61 -10.28
C VAL A 33 -3.85 7.33 -10.97
N THR A 34 -4.92 7.09 -10.21
CA THR A 34 -6.26 6.80 -10.75
C THR A 34 -7.28 7.92 -10.52
N THR A 35 -7.02 8.87 -9.63
CA THR A 35 -7.94 10.00 -9.32
C THR A 35 -8.29 10.81 -10.57
N GLU A 36 -9.53 10.76 -11.06
CA GLU A 36 -9.96 11.39 -12.33
C GLU A 36 -9.70 12.90 -12.41
N ALA A 37 -9.87 13.63 -11.30
CA ALA A 37 -9.68 15.08 -11.25
C ALA A 37 -8.23 15.55 -11.49
N VAL A 38 -7.26 14.64 -11.50
CA VAL A 38 -5.85 14.95 -11.77
C VAL A 38 -5.58 14.95 -13.28
N LYS A 39 -5.03 16.06 -13.80
CA LYS A 39 -4.65 16.18 -15.22
C LYS A 39 -3.49 15.24 -15.55
N GLU A 40 -3.43 14.78 -16.80
CA GLU A 40 -2.42 13.82 -17.27
C GLU A 40 -0.96 14.29 -17.05
N SER A 41 -0.67 15.58 -17.27
CA SER A 41 0.66 16.15 -16.99
C SER A 41 1.03 16.01 -15.52
N ASP A 42 0.07 16.28 -14.64
CA ASP A 42 0.26 16.27 -13.19
C ASP A 42 0.39 14.83 -12.67
N ARG A 43 -0.31 13.86 -13.29
CA ARG A 43 -0.16 12.42 -12.98
C ARG A 43 1.28 11.97 -13.13
N LYS A 44 1.92 12.28 -14.27
CA LYS A 44 3.31 11.88 -14.54
C LYS A 44 4.28 12.48 -13.54
N ASP A 45 4.09 13.74 -13.17
CA ASP A 45 4.92 14.41 -12.18
C ASP A 45 4.71 13.82 -10.78
N ILE A 46 3.47 13.52 -10.40
CA ILE A 46 3.13 12.84 -9.14
C ILE A 46 3.77 11.45 -9.08
N GLU A 47 3.60 10.62 -10.11
CA GLU A 47 4.18 9.28 -10.18
C GLU A 47 5.71 9.32 -10.09
N LYS A 48 6.35 10.23 -10.83
CA LYS A 48 7.81 10.43 -10.76
C LYS A 48 8.28 10.88 -9.38
N ASN A 49 7.52 11.73 -8.70
CA ASN A 49 7.84 12.15 -7.33
C ASN A 49 7.62 11.02 -6.33
N THR A 50 6.60 10.18 -6.51
CA THR A 50 6.37 8.96 -5.72
C THR A 50 7.53 7.99 -5.90
N GLU A 51 7.97 7.70 -7.13
CA GLU A 51 9.12 6.82 -7.40
C GLU A 51 10.41 7.28 -6.71
N LYS A 52 10.66 8.60 -6.71
CA LYS A 52 11.80 9.20 -5.99
C LYS A 52 11.64 9.07 -4.48
N THR A 53 10.43 9.34 -3.97
CA THR A 53 10.13 9.30 -2.53
C THR A 53 10.27 7.89 -1.97
N LEU A 54 9.89 6.86 -2.75
CA LEU A 54 10.04 5.46 -2.40
C LEU A 54 11.42 4.88 -2.76
N GLU A 55 12.33 5.69 -3.33
CA GLU A 55 13.64 5.26 -3.83
C GLU A 55 13.56 3.95 -4.65
N VAL A 56 12.59 3.83 -5.57
CA VAL A 56 12.22 2.53 -6.20
C VAL A 56 13.38 1.79 -6.88
N ARG A 57 14.42 2.51 -7.32
CA ARG A 57 15.63 1.88 -7.88
C ARG A 57 16.43 1.10 -6.83
N LYS A 58 16.44 1.56 -5.60
CA LYS A 58 17.13 0.96 -4.44
C LYS A 58 16.21 0.02 -3.67
N HIS A 59 14.92 0.32 -3.64
CA HIS A 59 13.89 -0.45 -2.95
C HIS A 59 12.76 -0.84 -3.93
N PRO A 60 13.01 -1.75 -4.90
CA PRO A 60 12.07 -2.02 -5.99
C PRO A 60 10.84 -2.83 -5.56
N LYS A 61 10.89 -3.49 -4.40
CA LYS A 61 9.82 -4.34 -3.90
C LYS A 61 9.26 -3.82 -2.59
N ILE A 62 7.94 -3.93 -2.44
CA ILE A 62 7.26 -3.86 -1.15
C ILE A 62 6.66 -5.25 -0.92
N GLN A 63 6.84 -5.78 0.29
CA GLN A 63 6.56 -7.19 0.56
C GLN A 63 5.81 -7.33 1.87
N PHE A 64 4.73 -8.10 1.86
CA PHE A 64 4.02 -8.49 3.08
C PHE A 64 4.09 -10.00 3.26
N ARG A 65 4.31 -10.44 4.50
CA ARG A 65 4.30 -11.86 4.89
C ARG A 65 3.50 -12.01 6.18
N SER A 66 2.39 -12.74 6.14
CA SER A 66 1.63 -13.04 7.35
C SER A 66 2.45 -13.92 8.31
N VAL A 67 2.37 -13.60 9.59
CA VAL A 67 2.86 -14.42 10.70
C VAL A 67 1.70 -15.20 11.33
N SER A 68 0.50 -14.63 11.37
CA SER A 68 -0.70 -15.33 11.84
C SER A 68 -1.95 -14.85 11.13
N VAL A 69 -2.89 -15.77 10.94
CA VAL A 69 -4.22 -15.49 10.38
C VAL A 69 -5.26 -16.11 11.29
N VAL A 70 -6.17 -15.29 11.81
CA VAL A 70 -7.28 -15.72 12.66
C VAL A 70 -8.58 -15.34 11.98
N ARG A 71 -9.32 -16.34 11.50
CA ARG A 71 -10.65 -16.16 10.89
C ARG A 71 -11.76 -16.33 11.92
N ASN A 72 -12.80 -15.52 11.79
CA ASN A 72 -14.03 -15.60 12.56
C ASN A 72 -15.21 -15.19 11.68
N GLY A 73 -15.89 -16.17 11.08
CA GLY A 73 -16.99 -15.93 10.15
C GLY A 73 -16.56 -15.09 8.94
N ASP A 74 -17.21 -13.95 8.77
CA ASP A 74 -16.97 -12.96 7.72
C ASP A 74 -15.77 -12.04 8.01
N ARG A 75 -14.95 -12.34 9.03
CA ARG A 75 -13.81 -11.51 9.43
C ARG A 75 -12.53 -12.31 9.50
N ALA A 76 -11.41 -11.64 9.22
CA ALA A 76 -10.08 -12.16 9.45
C ALA A 76 -9.20 -11.08 10.07
N ARG A 77 -8.44 -11.45 11.10
CA ARG A 77 -7.31 -10.67 11.59
C ARG A 77 -6.02 -11.31 11.10
N ILE A 78 -5.21 -10.54 10.40
CA ILE A 78 -3.96 -10.99 9.80
C ILE A 78 -2.85 -10.15 10.43
N GLU A 79 -1.96 -10.80 11.17
CA GLU A 79 -0.73 -10.15 11.65
C GLU A 79 0.43 -10.59 10.76
N GLY A 80 1.32 -9.67 10.42
CA GLY A 80 2.44 -9.99 9.54
C GLY A 80 3.46 -8.88 9.42
N ASP A 81 4.56 -9.21 8.75
CA ASP A 81 5.66 -8.29 8.51
C ASP A 81 5.50 -7.60 7.15
N LEU A 82 5.47 -6.27 7.18
CA LEU A 82 5.56 -5.43 6.01
C LEU A 82 6.99 -4.92 5.84
N THR A 83 7.61 -5.23 4.71
CA THR A 83 8.86 -4.62 4.24
C THR A 83 8.54 -3.54 3.21
N LEU A 84 8.83 -2.30 3.57
CA LEU A 84 8.65 -1.11 2.73
C LEU A 84 9.90 -0.24 2.85
N HIS A 85 10.45 0.21 1.72
CA HIS A 85 11.64 1.06 1.69
C HIS A 85 12.85 0.46 2.45
N GLY A 86 12.99 -0.87 2.37
CA GLY A 86 14.06 -1.64 3.03
C GLY A 86 13.90 -1.80 4.54
N VAL A 87 12.83 -1.29 5.14
CA VAL A 87 12.53 -1.44 6.57
C VAL A 87 11.39 -2.43 6.75
N THR A 88 11.56 -3.39 7.66
CA THR A 88 10.54 -4.38 8.02
C THR A 88 9.89 -4.01 9.36
N LYS A 89 8.55 -3.98 9.39
CA LYS A 89 7.76 -3.71 10.60
C LYS A 89 6.56 -4.65 10.68
N PRO A 90 6.16 -5.08 11.89
CA PRO A 90 4.91 -5.80 12.07
C PRO A 90 3.73 -4.86 11.87
N ILE A 91 2.72 -5.33 11.15
CA ILE A 91 1.43 -4.65 10.98
C ILE A 91 0.28 -5.64 11.25
N SER A 92 -0.88 -5.08 11.60
CA SER A 92 -2.13 -5.83 11.73
C SER A 92 -3.11 -5.36 10.67
N VAL A 93 -3.70 -6.31 9.95
CA VAL A 93 -4.70 -6.07 8.92
C VAL A 93 -6.00 -6.74 9.32
N GLU A 94 -7.09 -5.96 9.35
CA GLU A 94 -8.43 -6.48 9.53
C GLU A 94 -9.14 -6.57 8.17
N ALA A 95 -9.54 -7.78 7.79
CA ALA A 95 -10.26 -8.05 6.56
C ALA A 95 -11.70 -8.45 6.87
N ARG A 96 -12.62 -8.07 5.98
CA ARG A 96 -14.02 -8.50 5.99
C ARG A 96 -14.41 -9.11 4.66
N ASP A 97 -15.15 -10.20 4.73
CA ASP A 97 -15.74 -10.87 3.60
C ASP A 97 -17.16 -10.34 3.37
N ASP A 98 -17.46 -9.90 2.15
CA ASP A 98 -18.81 -9.52 1.74
C ASP A 98 -19.57 -10.62 0.99
N GLY A 99 -18.98 -11.83 0.93
CA GLY A 99 -19.49 -12.99 0.20
C GLY A 99 -19.07 -13.02 -1.27
N GLN A 100 -18.35 -12.01 -1.77
CA GLN A 100 -17.74 -11.97 -3.09
C GLN A 100 -16.25 -11.66 -3.03
N ARG A 101 -15.83 -10.86 -2.03
CA ARG A 101 -14.46 -10.39 -1.88
C ARG A 101 -14.09 -10.26 -0.40
N TRP A 102 -12.82 -10.52 -0.14
CA TRP A 102 -12.16 -10.07 1.08
C TRP A 102 -11.68 -8.63 0.89
N ASN A 103 -12.13 -7.74 1.77
CA ASN A 103 -11.79 -6.32 1.75
C ASN A 103 -11.07 -5.94 3.04
N ALA A 104 -9.98 -5.18 2.94
CA ALA A 104 -9.23 -4.70 4.09
C ALA A 104 -8.80 -3.26 3.90
N LYS A 105 -8.63 -2.56 5.02
CA LYS A 105 -8.02 -1.24 5.09
C LYS A 105 -6.97 -1.21 6.17
N VAL A 106 -5.84 -0.58 5.88
CA VAL A 106 -4.75 -0.37 6.84
C VAL A 106 -4.19 1.03 6.65
N ALA A 107 -4.02 1.75 7.76
CA ALA A 107 -3.30 3.03 7.77
C ALA A 107 -1.83 2.76 8.09
N LEU A 108 -0.93 3.33 7.31
CA LEU A 108 0.51 3.20 7.47
C LEU A 108 1.11 4.59 7.68
N ASP A 109 1.99 4.75 8.66
CA ASP A 109 2.82 5.94 8.77
C ASP A 109 4.13 5.72 7.98
N GLN A 110 4.26 6.40 6.85
CA GLN A 110 5.42 6.24 5.97
C GLN A 110 6.76 6.53 6.66
N ARG A 111 6.77 7.32 7.73
CA ARG A 111 7.99 7.69 8.47
C ARG A 111 8.58 6.50 9.22
N GLU A 112 7.75 5.54 9.64
CA GLU A 112 8.20 4.32 10.32
C GLU A 112 9.07 3.44 9.42
N PHE A 113 8.95 3.62 8.10
CA PHE A 113 9.72 2.95 7.06
C PHE A 113 10.88 3.82 6.53
N GLY A 114 11.20 4.93 7.20
CA GLY A 114 12.27 5.84 6.78
C GLY A 114 11.92 6.69 5.55
N ILE A 115 10.66 6.71 5.12
CA ILE A 115 10.21 7.51 3.98
C ILE A 115 9.88 8.92 4.48
N LYS A 116 10.56 9.93 3.94
CA LYS A 116 10.24 11.33 4.22
C LYS A 116 9.02 11.77 3.41
N PRO A 117 7.93 12.26 4.03
CA PRO A 117 6.77 12.77 3.31
C PRO A 117 7.13 13.86 2.31
N PHE A 118 6.52 13.78 1.13
CA PHE A 118 6.76 14.75 0.07
C PHE A 118 6.29 16.14 0.49
N SER A 119 7.13 17.14 0.21
CA SER A 119 6.87 18.55 0.47
C SER A 119 7.47 19.39 -0.65
N ALA A 120 6.73 20.37 -1.14
CA ALA A 120 7.15 21.26 -2.23
C ALA A 120 6.69 22.71 -1.98
N MET A 121 7.14 23.64 -2.85
CA MET A 121 6.78 25.07 -2.80
C MET A 121 6.98 25.69 -1.42
N LEU A 122 8.16 25.49 -0.81
CA LEU A 122 8.48 25.96 0.54
C LEU A 122 7.46 25.52 1.61
N GLY A 123 6.79 24.38 1.40
CA GLY A 123 5.81 23.83 2.34
C GLY A 123 4.35 24.16 2.00
N ALA A 124 4.08 24.94 0.95
CA ALA A 124 2.72 25.20 0.50
C ALA A 124 1.99 23.94 0.00
N LEU A 125 2.75 22.92 -0.43
CA LEU A 125 2.24 21.59 -0.73
C LEU A 125 2.91 20.57 0.19
N LYS A 126 2.11 19.82 0.94
CA LYS A 126 2.59 18.79 1.87
C LYS A 126 1.69 17.56 1.83
N VAL A 127 2.30 16.41 1.64
CA VAL A 127 1.63 15.12 1.77
C VAL A 127 1.65 14.70 3.23
N LYS A 128 0.53 14.18 3.73
CA LYS A 128 0.44 13.64 5.10
C LYS A 128 1.32 12.39 5.20
N PRO A 129 1.96 12.14 6.36
CA PRO A 129 2.74 10.93 6.56
C PRO A 129 1.89 9.66 6.58
N GLU A 130 0.63 9.78 7.01
CA GLU A 130 -0.30 8.66 7.03
C GLU A 130 -0.85 8.40 5.62
N VAL A 131 -0.79 7.14 5.20
CA VAL A 131 -1.33 6.63 3.95
C VAL A 131 -2.31 5.51 4.26
N GLU A 132 -3.54 5.62 3.75
CA GLU A 132 -4.51 4.51 3.80
C GLU A 132 -4.28 3.59 2.60
N VAL A 133 -4.09 2.31 2.88
CA VAL A 133 -4.03 1.24 1.87
C VAL A 133 -5.33 0.46 1.93
N THR A 134 -6.00 0.34 0.78
CA THR A 134 -7.18 -0.52 0.62
C THR A 134 -6.80 -1.75 -0.18
N ILE A 135 -7.21 -2.92 0.29
CA ILE A 135 -6.99 -4.22 -0.38
C ILE A 135 -8.35 -4.84 -0.67
N SER A 136 -8.50 -5.44 -1.85
CA SER A 136 -9.70 -6.18 -2.23
C SER A 136 -9.35 -7.39 -3.07
N VAL A 137 -9.54 -8.59 -2.52
CA VAL A 137 -9.19 -9.88 -3.14
C VAL A 137 -10.48 -10.67 -3.39
N PRO A 138 -10.67 -11.27 -4.57
CA PRO A 138 -11.82 -12.14 -4.82
C PRO A 138 -11.93 -13.25 -3.77
N HIS A 139 -13.16 -13.55 -3.34
CA HIS A 139 -13.45 -14.74 -2.56
C HIS A 139 -13.32 -15.96 -3.51
N PRO A 140 -12.45 -16.94 -3.20
CA PRO A 140 -12.28 -18.13 -4.03
C PRO A 140 -13.50 -19.05 -4.04
#